data_AF-E3MY25-F1
#
_entry.id   AF-E3MY25-F1
#
_cell.length_a   1.000
_cell.length_b   1.000
_cell.length_c   1.000
_cell.angle_alpha   90.00
_cell.angle_beta   90.00
_cell.angle_gamma   90.00
#
_symmetry.space_group_name_H-M   'P 1'
#
loop_
_entity.id
_entity.type
_entity.pdbx_description
1 polymer ?
#
loop_
_entity_poly.entity_id
_entity_poly.type
_entity_poly.pdbx_seq_one_letter_code
_entity_poly.pdbx_strand_id
1 'polypeptide(L)'
;MWRTLIIFLLLAIHIYARRTSYSSLSENDEFDVIPDSLKNFTRSSSPQIDVNKELKRIESTCLSIQDINYLTGGSIAGSIAREFNEKLFRICLNTIGFEELNAMLEVRPPDSRWYCGEPFEDWFYCGLEAKKAAANTIQEYFDLIAPRQIGFRNYDCEWFFEEQVRRGIAFLDKKMPSVRQIHRQKLEEVLLLRQDAEEVFGKRKVYYLMDTKQSTSRLLNDAMYVLFNNQKCCQDKDDCEEKERMEMQKNKTWNNLLDFLIISRK
;
A
#
# COMPACT_ATOMS: atom_id res chain seq x y z
N MET A 1 -33.15 -6.71 24.22
CA MET A 1 -33.07 -7.89 23.31
C MET A 1 -33.32 -7.56 21.84
N TRP A 2 -34.28 -6.70 21.47
CA TRP A 2 -34.59 -6.40 20.06
C TRP A 2 -33.49 -5.64 19.29
N ARG A 3 -32.73 -4.75 19.94
CA ARG A 3 -31.65 -4.00 19.28
C ARG A 3 -30.52 -4.89 18.77
N THR A 4 -30.18 -5.95 19.50
CA THR A 4 -29.15 -6.92 19.10
C THR A 4 -29.62 -7.77 17.91
N LEU A 5 -30.89 -8.17 17.91
CA LEU A 5 -31.52 -8.93 16.82
C LEU A 5 -31.53 -8.15 15.49
N ILE A 6 -31.80 -6.85 15.54
CA ILE A 6 -31.77 -5.97 14.36
C ILE A 6 -30.36 -5.86 13.77
N ILE A 7 -29.33 -5.74 14.62
CA ILE A 7 -27.93 -5.67 14.18
C ILE A 7 -27.52 -6.99 13.50
N PHE A 8 -27.87 -8.13 14.07
CA PHE A 8 -27.59 -9.43 13.45
C PHE A 8 -28.36 -9.65 12.14
N LEU A 9 -29.61 -9.18 12.06
CA LEU A 9 -30.40 -9.21 10.82
C LEU A 9 -29.79 -8.34 9.73
N LEU A 10 -29.34 -7.12 10.07
CA LEU A 10 -28.68 -6.22 9.12
C LEU A 10 -27.32 -6.77 8.66
N LEU A 11 -26.54 -7.36 9.57
CA LEU A 11 -25.30 -8.06 9.22
C LEU A 11 -25.56 -9.29 8.34
N ALA A 12 -26.58 -10.08 8.64
CA ALA A 12 -26.97 -11.23 7.83
C ALA A 12 -27.46 -10.80 6.44
N ILE A 13 -28.24 -9.72 6.34
CA ILE A 13 -28.69 -9.14 5.07
C ILE A 13 -27.50 -8.57 4.29
N HIS A 14 -26.52 -7.92 4.92
CA HIS A 14 -25.31 -7.47 4.23
C HIS A 14 -24.42 -8.62 3.77
N ILE A 15 -24.25 -9.67 4.58
CA ILE A 15 -23.52 -10.89 4.19
C ILE A 15 -24.25 -11.60 3.05
N TYR A 16 -25.58 -11.69 3.10
CA TYR A 16 -26.41 -12.35 2.09
C TYR A 16 -26.50 -11.54 0.79
N ALA A 17 -26.68 -10.22 0.86
CA ALA A 17 -26.69 -9.33 -0.31
C ALA A 17 -25.30 -9.26 -0.99
N ARG A 18 -24.23 -9.35 -0.20
CA ARG A 18 -22.87 -9.54 -0.70
C ARG A 18 -22.75 -10.88 -1.42
N ARG A 19 -23.26 -11.97 -0.85
CA ARG A 19 -23.28 -13.32 -1.45
C ARG A 19 -24.11 -13.40 -2.74
N THR A 20 -25.27 -12.76 -2.82
CA THR A 20 -26.12 -12.76 -4.02
C THR A 20 -25.58 -11.86 -5.13
N SER A 21 -24.92 -10.75 -4.79
CA SER A 21 -24.16 -9.95 -5.79
C SER A 21 -22.96 -10.72 -6.35
N TYR A 22 -22.41 -11.70 -5.62
CA TYR A 22 -21.35 -12.59 -6.11
C TYR A 22 -21.87 -13.79 -6.91
N SER A 23 -23.14 -14.15 -6.78
CA SER A 23 -23.72 -15.30 -7.47
C SER A 23 -24.04 -15.05 -8.94
N SER A 24 -23.91 -13.81 -9.42
CA SER A 24 -24.11 -13.43 -10.82
C SER A 24 -22.81 -13.33 -11.65
N LEU A 25 -21.64 -13.70 -11.09
CA LEU A 25 -20.47 -13.97 -11.93
C LEU A 25 -20.64 -15.35 -12.58
N SER A 26 -21.11 -15.27 -13.83
CA SER A 26 -21.54 -16.31 -14.77
C SER A 26 -20.43 -17.27 -15.21
N GLU A 27 -20.80 -18.55 -15.33
CA GLU A 27 -20.31 -19.66 -16.19
C GLU A 27 -18.81 -19.92 -16.45
N ASN A 28 -17.89 -18.97 -16.39
CA ASN A 28 -16.46 -19.15 -16.68
C ASN A 28 -15.56 -18.42 -15.65
N ASP A 29 -15.49 -18.94 -14.42
CA ASP A 29 -14.59 -18.43 -13.38
C ASP A 29 -13.13 -18.89 -13.56
N GLU A 30 -12.90 -19.88 -14.43
CA GLU A 30 -11.60 -20.53 -14.63
C GLU A 30 -10.71 -19.77 -15.61
N PHE A 31 -9.40 -19.97 -15.47
CA PHE A 31 -8.38 -19.50 -16.39
C PHE A 31 -7.81 -20.68 -17.19
N ASP A 32 -7.39 -20.43 -18.44
CA ASP A 32 -6.83 -21.48 -19.30
C ASP A 32 -5.55 -22.10 -18.70
N VAL A 33 -4.73 -21.24 -18.06
CA VAL A 33 -3.47 -21.64 -17.44
C VAL A 33 -3.35 -20.94 -16.09
N ILE A 34 -3.12 -21.76 -15.06
CA ILE A 34 -2.84 -21.30 -13.70
C ILE A 34 -1.40 -21.74 -13.34
N PRO A 35 -0.55 -20.81 -12.87
CA PRO A 35 0.78 -21.13 -12.36
C PRO A 35 0.77 -22.23 -11.29
N ASP A 36 1.72 -23.16 -11.35
CA ASP A 36 1.81 -24.26 -10.38
C ASP A 36 2.08 -23.78 -8.96
N SER A 37 2.74 -22.62 -8.81
CA SER A 37 2.93 -21.91 -7.54
C SER A 37 1.62 -21.51 -6.86
N LEU A 38 0.56 -21.24 -7.63
CA LEU A 38 -0.77 -20.89 -7.12
C LEU A 38 -1.64 -22.12 -6.87
N LYS A 39 -1.49 -23.18 -7.69
CA LYS A 39 -2.18 -24.47 -7.46
C LYS A 39 -1.69 -25.15 -6.19
N ASN A 40 -0.38 -25.22 -6.01
CA ASN A 40 0.28 -25.90 -4.90
C ASN A 40 0.89 -24.87 -3.94
N PHE A 41 0.15 -23.80 -3.66
CA PHE A 41 0.67 -22.72 -2.84
C PHE A 41 1.08 -23.25 -1.46
N THR A 42 2.35 -23.10 -1.12
CA THR A 42 2.85 -23.35 0.21
C THR A 42 3.23 -22.03 0.82
N ARG A 43 2.92 -21.85 2.11
CA ARG A 43 3.25 -20.62 2.82
C ARG A 43 4.74 -20.33 2.69
N SER A 44 5.08 -19.06 2.51
CA SER A 44 6.48 -18.63 2.54
C SER A 44 7.15 -19.11 3.82
N SER A 45 8.43 -19.48 3.74
CA SER A 45 9.26 -19.82 4.91
C SER A 45 9.51 -18.62 5.82
N SER A 46 9.09 -17.41 5.44
CA SER A 46 9.18 -16.23 6.27
C SER A 46 8.38 -16.42 7.57
N PRO A 47 8.91 -15.98 8.73
CA PRO A 47 8.17 -16.04 9.98
C PRO A 47 6.83 -15.32 9.86
N GLN A 48 5.76 -15.92 10.38
CA GLN A 48 4.51 -15.20 10.58
C GLN A 48 4.70 -14.12 11.64
N ILE A 49 4.11 -12.96 11.38
CA ILE A 49 4.11 -11.84 12.32
C ILE A 49 2.73 -11.67 12.95
N ASP A 50 2.76 -11.17 14.18
CA ASP A 50 1.57 -10.63 14.82
C ASP A 50 1.26 -9.27 14.19
N VAL A 51 0.35 -9.26 13.22
CA VAL A 51 -0.05 -8.06 12.48
C VAL A 51 -0.50 -6.94 13.43
N ASN A 52 -1.22 -7.25 14.51
CA ASN A 52 -1.71 -6.21 15.43
C ASN A 52 -0.57 -5.57 16.22
N LYS A 53 0.37 -6.39 16.69
CA LYS A 53 1.59 -5.90 17.34
C LYS A 53 2.42 -5.02 16.40
N GLU A 54 2.55 -5.41 15.15
CA GLU A 54 3.30 -4.66 14.14
C GLU A 54 2.63 -3.33 13.78
N LEU A 55 1.31 -3.30 13.65
CA LEU A 55 0.55 -2.06 13.47
C LEU A 55 0.75 -1.10 14.65
N LYS A 56 0.72 -1.60 15.89
CA LYS A 56 1.00 -0.79 17.09
C LYS A 56 2.43 -0.26 17.11
N ARG A 57 3.40 -1.00 16.56
CA ARG A 57 4.78 -0.51 16.39
C ARG A 57 4.86 0.59 15.33
N ILE A 58 4.13 0.45 14.22
CA ILE A 58 4.02 1.50 13.20
C ILE A 58 3.40 2.76 13.82
N GLU A 59 2.26 2.65 14.50
CA GLU A 59 1.57 3.78 15.15
C GLU A 59 2.46 4.55 16.15
N SER A 60 3.41 3.87 16.79
CA SER A 60 4.32 4.45 17.79
C SER A 60 5.68 4.85 17.23
N THR A 61 5.94 4.63 15.93
CA THR A 61 7.21 5.00 15.31
C THR A 61 7.31 6.52 15.18
N CYS A 62 8.47 7.05 15.55
CA CYS A 62 8.77 8.48 15.44
C CYS A 62 9.56 8.78 14.16
N LEU A 63 9.19 9.87 13.47
CA LEU A 63 9.96 10.43 12.35
C LEU A 63 10.76 11.64 12.86
N SER A 64 12.08 11.64 12.67
CA SER A 64 12.93 12.80 12.95
C SER A 64 12.79 13.88 11.87
N ILE A 65 13.33 15.08 12.11
CA ILE A 65 13.39 16.11 11.05
C ILE A 65 14.25 15.60 9.89
N GLN A 66 15.30 14.83 10.16
CA GLN A 66 16.12 14.20 9.11
C GLN A 66 15.30 13.22 8.26
N ASP A 67 14.44 12.40 8.87
CA ASP A 67 13.55 11.50 8.14
C ASP A 67 12.56 12.30 7.26
N ILE A 68 11.97 13.36 7.83
CA ILE A 68 11.05 14.24 7.10
C ILE A 68 11.75 14.91 5.92
N ASN A 69 12.95 15.47 6.13
CA ASN A 69 13.74 16.12 5.09
C ASN A 69 14.19 15.14 4.01
N TYR A 70 14.55 13.92 4.38
CA TYR A 70 14.87 12.87 3.41
C TYR A 70 13.68 12.61 2.48
N LEU A 71 12.47 12.47 3.04
CA LEU A 71 11.26 12.21 2.27
C LEU A 71 10.87 13.39 1.36
N THR A 72 10.95 14.63 1.86
CA THR A 72 10.63 15.83 1.08
C THR A 72 11.76 16.27 0.13
N GLY A 73 12.94 15.66 0.21
CA GLY A 73 14.15 16.15 -0.47
C GLY A 73 14.61 17.51 0.05
N GLY A 74 14.29 17.85 1.29
CA GLY A 74 14.66 19.11 1.96
C GLY A 74 13.99 20.37 1.41
N SER A 75 13.04 20.22 0.47
CA SER A 75 12.41 21.36 -0.21
C SER A 75 11.19 21.92 0.52
N ILE A 76 10.64 21.15 1.47
CA ILE A 76 9.40 21.48 2.21
C ILE A 76 9.64 21.15 3.68
N ALA A 77 9.18 22.03 4.57
CA ALA A 77 9.36 21.92 6.03
C ALA A 77 8.04 22.16 6.80
N GLY A 78 8.08 21.92 8.11
CA GLY A 78 6.98 22.21 9.03
C GLY A 78 5.71 21.38 8.76
N SER A 79 4.54 21.99 8.97
CA SER A 79 3.24 21.32 8.80
C SER A 79 2.99 20.83 7.36
N ILE A 80 3.51 21.56 6.36
CA ILE A 80 3.38 21.21 4.95
C ILE A 80 4.15 19.92 4.64
N ALA A 81 5.35 19.76 5.22
CA ALA A 81 6.14 18.54 5.06
C ALA A 81 5.45 17.31 5.65
N ARG A 82 4.74 17.50 6.77
CA ARG A 82 3.94 16.43 7.38
C ARG A 82 2.79 15.99 6.46
N GLU A 83 1.99 16.92 5.95
CA GLU A 83 0.89 16.62 5.03
C GLU A 83 1.39 15.97 3.73
N PHE A 84 2.52 16.45 3.21
CA PHE A 84 3.20 15.85 2.06
C PHE A 84 3.59 14.39 2.34
N ASN A 85 4.24 14.12 3.46
CA ASN A 85 4.70 12.78 3.83
C ASN A 85 3.55 11.82 4.12
N GLU A 86 2.45 12.29 4.71
CA GLU A 86 1.24 11.50 4.94
C GLU A 86 0.66 11.02 3.61
N LYS A 87 0.50 11.93 2.64
CA LYS A 87 0.01 11.59 1.30
C LYS A 87 0.98 10.66 0.56
N LEU A 88 2.28 10.92 0.66
CA LEU A 88 3.32 10.08 0.07
C LEU A 88 3.24 8.66 0.60
N PHE A 89 3.13 8.48 1.92
CA PHE A 89 3.06 7.17 2.56
C PHE A 89 1.83 6.40 2.11
N ARG A 90 0.67 7.04 1.99
CA ARG A 90 -0.52 6.37 1.46
C ARG A 90 -0.29 5.83 0.04
N ILE A 91 0.40 6.59 -0.81
CA ILE A 91 0.78 6.12 -2.16
C ILE A 91 1.73 4.93 -2.05
N CYS A 92 2.78 5.06 -1.25
CA CYS A 92 3.79 4.00 -1.07
C CYS A 92 3.18 2.70 -0.53
N LEU A 93 2.31 2.76 0.48
CA LEU A 93 1.63 1.58 1.05
C LEU A 93 0.80 0.85 -0.02
N ASN A 94 -0.02 1.59 -0.77
CA ASN A 94 -0.83 1.02 -1.84
C ASN A 94 0.03 0.40 -2.94
N THR A 95 1.16 1.05 -3.24
CA THR A 95 2.15 0.62 -4.24
C THR A 95 2.83 -0.67 -3.79
N ILE A 96 3.38 -0.74 -2.57
CA ILE A 96 3.96 -1.96 -1.99
C ILE A 96 2.96 -3.11 -2.01
N GLY A 97 1.69 -2.85 -1.66
CA GLY A 97 0.66 -3.88 -1.71
C GLY A 97 0.43 -4.44 -3.12
N PHE A 98 0.56 -3.62 -4.17
CA PHE A 98 0.48 -4.09 -5.56
C PHE A 98 1.73 -4.88 -5.94
N GLU A 99 2.92 -4.49 -5.51
CA GLU A 99 4.14 -5.27 -5.77
C GLU A 99 4.01 -6.68 -5.21
N GLU A 100 3.54 -6.80 -3.96
CA GLU A 100 3.35 -8.12 -3.34
C GLU A 100 2.25 -8.93 -4.04
N LEU A 101 1.16 -8.29 -4.47
CA LEU A 101 0.10 -8.96 -5.23
C LEU A 101 0.58 -9.41 -6.62
N ASN A 102 1.31 -8.56 -7.33
CA ASN A 102 1.84 -8.85 -8.66
C ASN A 102 2.84 -10.00 -8.59
N ALA A 103 3.75 -9.96 -7.61
CA ALA A 103 4.70 -11.03 -7.36
C ALA A 103 3.99 -12.35 -7.03
N MET A 104 2.92 -12.31 -6.23
CA MET A 104 2.15 -13.49 -5.88
C MET A 104 1.38 -14.08 -7.07
N LEU A 105 0.79 -13.23 -7.91
CA LEU A 105 0.02 -13.66 -9.08
C LEU A 105 0.89 -13.96 -10.30
N GLU A 106 2.19 -13.69 -10.23
CA GLU A 106 3.14 -13.76 -11.35
C GLU A 106 2.70 -12.90 -12.55
N VAL A 107 2.10 -11.74 -12.26
CA VAL A 107 1.63 -10.78 -13.29
C VAL A 107 2.54 -9.56 -13.37
N ARG A 108 2.60 -8.96 -14.55
CA ARG A 108 3.19 -7.63 -14.71
C ARG A 108 2.23 -6.55 -14.20
N PRO A 109 2.75 -5.42 -13.69
CA PRO A 109 1.94 -4.23 -13.47
C PRO A 109 1.18 -3.82 -14.75
N PRO A 110 -0.02 -3.24 -14.61
CA PRO A 110 -0.89 -2.97 -15.75
C PRO A 110 -0.37 -1.84 -16.65
N ASP A 111 0.39 -0.87 -16.11
CA ASP A 111 0.99 0.23 -16.87
C ASP A 111 2.35 0.70 -16.29
N SER A 112 3.00 1.66 -16.94
CA SER A 112 4.29 2.24 -16.50
C SER A 112 4.16 3.22 -15.31
N ARG A 113 2.96 3.68 -14.98
CA ARG A 113 2.63 4.54 -13.82
C ARG A 113 1.73 3.79 -12.83
N TRP A 114 2.00 2.51 -12.60
CA TRP A 114 1.11 1.60 -11.87
C TRP A 114 0.91 1.98 -10.40
N TYR A 115 1.82 2.82 -9.87
CA TYR A 115 1.71 3.43 -8.53
C TYR A 115 0.73 4.60 -8.48
N CYS A 116 0.26 5.08 -9.63
CA CYS A 116 -0.61 6.24 -9.71
C CYS A 116 -1.78 6.20 -10.68
N GLY A 117 -1.88 5.18 -11.52
CA GLY A 117 -3.04 4.91 -12.38
C GLY A 117 -3.37 6.10 -13.28
N GLU A 118 -3.07 6.03 -14.57
CA GLU A 118 -3.66 7.03 -15.44
C GLU A 118 -5.20 6.95 -15.34
N PRO A 119 -5.90 8.10 -15.31
CA PRO A 119 -7.34 8.08 -15.46
C PRO A 119 -7.61 7.49 -16.84
N PHE A 120 -7.92 6.18 -16.89
CA PHE A 120 -8.43 5.57 -18.09
C PHE A 120 -9.72 6.31 -18.43
N GLU A 121 -9.70 7.06 -19.53
CA GLU A 121 -10.84 7.84 -20.05
C GLU A 121 -12.10 6.96 -20.24
N ASP A 122 -11.92 5.64 -20.31
CA ASP A 122 -12.97 4.62 -20.45
C ASP A 122 -13.47 4.01 -19.12
N TRP A 123 -13.67 4.82 -18.07
CA TRP A 123 -14.36 4.33 -16.85
C TRP A 123 -15.79 3.83 -17.12
N PHE A 124 -16.29 4.09 -18.32
CA PHE A 124 -17.55 3.58 -18.87
C PHE A 124 -17.31 2.52 -19.95
N TYR A 125 -16.46 1.51 -19.69
CA TYR A 125 -16.43 0.31 -20.55
C TYR A 125 -17.81 -0.36 -20.56
N CYS A 126 -18.66 -0.02 -21.52
CA CYS A 126 -19.78 -0.85 -21.93
C CYS A 126 -19.24 -2.27 -22.15
N GLY A 127 -19.80 -3.24 -21.43
CA GLY A 127 -19.35 -4.63 -21.51
C GLY A 127 -18.14 -5.00 -20.66
N LEU A 128 -17.74 -4.21 -19.66
CA LEU A 128 -16.64 -4.60 -18.74
C LEU A 128 -16.87 -5.99 -18.09
N GLU A 129 -18.09 -6.30 -17.67
CA GLU A 129 -18.41 -7.62 -17.11
C GLU A 129 -18.27 -8.73 -18.16
N ALA A 130 -18.63 -8.45 -19.42
CA ALA A 130 -18.39 -9.40 -20.52
C ALA A 130 -16.89 -9.58 -20.80
N LYS A 131 -16.09 -8.50 -20.76
CA LYS A 131 -14.63 -8.57 -20.90
C LYS A 131 -13.98 -9.35 -19.76
N LYS A 132 -14.43 -9.13 -18.52
CA LYS A 132 -13.98 -9.91 -17.35
C LYS A 132 -14.33 -11.39 -17.48
N ALA A 133 -15.54 -11.69 -17.94
CA ALA A 133 -15.99 -13.06 -18.17
C ALA A 133 -15.18 -13.72 -19.30
N ALA A 134 -14.85 -12.98 -20.35
CA ALA A 134 -14.06 -13.45 -21.49
C ALA A 134 -12.53 -13.45 -21.28
N ALA A 135 -12.03 -12.92 -20.17
CA ALA A 135 -10.60 -12.95 -19.85
C ALA A 135 -10.18 -14.41 -19.59
N ASN A 136 -9.18 -14.89 -20.32
CA ASN A 136 -8.77 -16.29 -20.24
C ASN A 136 -7.51 -16.47 -19.40
N THR A 137 -6.78 -15.38 -19.17
CA THR A 137 -5.55 -15.38 -18.35
C THR A 137 -5.69 -14.51 -17.10
N ILE A 138 -4.87 -14.82 -16.09
CA ILE A 138 -4.78 -14.01 -14.86
C ILE A 138 -4.39 -12.57 -15.22
N GLN A 139 -3.44 -12.36 -16.15
CA GLN A 139 -3.01 -11.03 -16.58
C GLN A 139 -4.14 -10.22 -17.22
N GLU A 140 -4.89 -10.79 -18.17
CA GLU A 140 -6.01 -10.10 -18.82
C GLU A 140 -7.07 -9.69 -17.80
N TYR A 141 -7.42 -10.58 -16.88
CA TYR A 141 -8.37 -10.27 -15.83
C TYR A 141 -7.82 -9.20 -14.88
N PHE A 142 -6.54 -9.30 -14.51
CA PHE A 142 -5.86 -8.34 -13.65
C PHE A 142 -5.82 -6.94 -14.26
N ASP A 143 -5.47 -6.81 -15.55
CA ASP A 143 -5.43 -5.54 -16.29
C ASP A 143 -6.81 -4.86 -16.32
N LEU A 144 -7.91 -5.62 -16.27
CA LEU A 144 -9.28 -5.10 -16.22
C LEU A 144 -9.71 -4.61 -14.83
N ILE A 145 -9.20 -5.22 -13.74
CA ILE A 145 -9.66 -4.92 -12.38
C ILE A 145 -8.71 -4.00 -11.61
N ALA A 146 -7.41 -4.07 -11.88
CA ALA A 146 -6.38 -3.35 -11.12
C ALA A 146 -6.56 -1.83 -11.23
N PRO A 147 -6.77 -1.21 -12.42
CA PRO A 147 -6.93 0.25 -12.53
C PRO A 147 -8.04 0.82 -11.65
N ARG A 148 -9.16 0.11 -11.53
CA ARG A 148 -10.29 0.53 -10.67
C ARG A 148 -9.95 0.51 -9.18
N GLN A 149 -9.06 -0.39 -8.78
CA GLN A 149 -8.63 -0.59 -7.40
C GLN A 149 -7.34 0.17 -7.07
N ILE A 150 -6.56 0.59 -8.07
CA ILE A 150 -5.42 1.49 -7.92
C ILE A 150 -5.87 2.79 -7.25
N GLY A 151 -7.08 3.27 -7.59
CA GLY A 151 -8.02 3.80 -6.61
C GLY A 151 -7.53 4.96 -5.74
N PHE A 152 -6.52 5.71 -6.16
CA PHE A 152 -6.38 7.09 -5.71
C PHE A 152 -7.52 7.83 -6.39
N ARG A 153 -8.37 8.53 -5.63
CA ARG A 153 -9.14 9.61 -6.25
C ARG A 153 -8.07 10.46 -6.97
N ASN A 154 -8.16 10.57 -8.30
CA ASN A 154 -7.12 11.04 -9.23
C ASN A 154 -6.22 12.18 -8.73
N TYR A 155 -6.73 13.01 -7.82
CA TYR A 155 -6.08 14.15 -7.22
C TYR A 155 -4.75 13.91 -6.50
N ASP A 156 -4.50 12.78 -5.82
CA ASP A 156 -3.29 12.72 -4.96
C ASP A 156 -2.01 12.28 -5.70
N CYS A 157 -2.17 11.70 -6.88
CA CYS A 157 -1.07 11.20 -7.69
C CYS A 157 -0.39 12.24 -8.57
N GLU A 158 -1.11 13.32 -8.89
CA GLU A 158 -0.57 14.47 -9.63
C GLU A 158 0.52 15.23 -8.83
N TRP A 159 0.60 15.03 -7.52
CA TRP A 159 1.51 15.76 -6.64
C TRP A 159 2.89 15.10 -6.47
N PHE A 160 3.07 13.86 -6.93
CA PHE A 160 4.29 13.10 -6.68
C PHE A 160 4.96 12.57 -7.95
N PHE A 161 6.24 12.85 -8.06
CA PHE A 161 7.08 12.23 -9.09
C PHE A 161 7.41 10.78 -8.70
N GLU A 162 7.67 9.93 -9.70
CA GLU A 162 8.06 8.53 -9.49
C GLU A 162 9.22 8.38 -8.51
N GLU A 163 10.22 9.27 -8.62
CA GLU A 163 11.39 9.25 -7.74
C GLU A 163 11.01 9.46 -6.27
N GLN A 164 10.02 10.32 -5.99
CA GLN A 164 9.56 10.56 -4.62
C GLN A 164 8.85 9.32 -4.06
N VAL A 165 8.03 8.65 -4.88
CA VAL A 165 7.37 7.39 -4.49
C VAL A 165 8.41 6.31 -4.22
N ARG A 166 9.39 6.12 -5.11
CA ARG A 166 10.50 5.16 -4.91
C ARG A 166 11.28 5.47 -3.63
N ARG A 167 11.56 6.75 -3.37
CA ARG A 167 12.24 7.18 -2.13
C ARG A 167 11.42 6.86 -0.89
N GLY A 168 10.12 7.08 -0.93
CA GLY A 168 9.18 6.75 0.15
C GLY A 168 9.10 5.24 0.41
N ILE A 169 9.04 4.42 -0.65
CA ILE A 169 9.08 2.95 -0.53
C ILE A 169 10.40 2.50 0.09
N ALA A 170 11.54 2.98 -0.41
CA ALA A 170 12.85 2.66 0.15
C ALA A 170 12.97 3.07 1.63
N PHE A 171 12.36 4.19 2.02
CA PHE A 171 12.28 4.60 3.41
C PHE A 171 11.46 3.60 4.24
N LEU A 172 10.27 3.22 3.78
CA LEU A 172 9.40 2.27 4.47
C LEU A 172 10.03 0.89 4.59
N ASP A 173 10.62 0.36 3.52
CA ASP A 173 11.31 -0.94 3.55
C ASP A 173 12.47 -0.94 4.57
N LYS A 174 13.14 0.20 4.77
CA LYS A 174 14.20 0.35 5.77
C LYS A 174 13.68 0.55 7.20
N LYS A 175 12.75 1.48 7.40
CA LYS A 175 12.30 1.93 8.73
C LYS A 175 11.22 1.01 9.31
N MET A 176 10.39 0.45 8.44
CA MET A 176 9.19 -0.31 8.77
C MET A 176 9.03 -1.53 7.83
N PRO A 177 10.02 -2.44 7.78
CA PRO A 177 10.00 -3.59 6.86
C PRO A 177 8.75 -4.49 7.01
N SER A 178 8.09 -4.43 8.17
CA SER A 178 6.85 -5.17 8.43
C SER A 178 5.68 -4.75 7.54
N VAL A 179 5.69 -3.57 6.92
CA VAL A 179 4.68 -3.15 5.93
C VAL A 179 4.54 -4.19 4.82
N ARG A 180 5.67 -4.57 4.20
CA ARG A 180 5.71 -5.54 3.12
C ARG A 180 5.30 -6.93 3.62
N GLN A 181 5.77 -7.30 4.80
CA GLN A 181 5.44 -8.58 5.43
C GLN A 181 3.94 -8.72 5.76
N ILE A 182 3.28 -7.66 6.21
CA ILE A 182 1.84 -7.64 6.49
C ILE A 182 1.07 -7.87 5.19
N HIS A 183 1.41 -7.18 4.11
CA HIS A 183 0.79 -7.40 2.80
C HIS A 183 0.93 -8.83 2.33
N ARG A 184 2.16 -9.36 2.33
CA ARG A 184 2.43 -10.74 1.94
C ARG A 184 1.61 -11.72 2.78
N GLN A 185 1.71 -11.65 4.09
CA GLN A 185 1.00 -12.57 4.99
C GLN A 185 -0.52 -12.54 4.77
N LYS A 186 -1.12 -11.36 4.59
CA LYS A 186 -2.57 -11.23 4.35
C LYS A 186 -2.99 -11.85 3.02
N LEU A 187 -2.18 -11.72 1.98
CA LEU A 187 -2.44 -12.36 0.69
C LEU A 187 -2.29 -13.88 0.78
N GLU A 188 -1.27 -14.37 1.48
CA GLU A 188 -1.06 -15.81 1.69
C GLU A 188 -2.21 -16.44 2.49
N GLU A 189 -2.74 -15.74 3.49
CA GLU A 189 -3.92 -16.17 4.25
C GLU A 189 -5.11 -16.45 3.32
N VAL A 190 -5.33 -15.64 2.26
CA VAL A 190 -6.40 -15.86 1.27
C VAL A 190 -6.15 -17.13 0.44
N LEU A 191 -4.90 -17.40 0.07
CA LEU A 191 -4.56 -18.60 -0.69
C LEU A 191 -4.81 -19.86 0.12
N LEU A 192 -4.36 -19.87 1.38
CA LEU A 192 -4.41 -21.03 2.28
C LEU A 192 -5.82 -21.34 2.81
N LEU A 193 -6.65 -20.32 3.09
CA LEU A 193 -8.02 -20.49 3.59
C LEU A 193 -8.97 -21.17 2.60
N ARG A 194 -8.55 -21.36 1.35
CA ARG A 194 -9.36 -21.95 0.28
C ARG A 194 -8.59 -22.99 -0.51
N GLN A 195 -7.78 -23.79 0.18
CA GLN A 195 -7.15 -25.01 -0.36
C GLN A 195 -7.87 -26.28 0.10
N ASP A 196 -8.73 -26.17 1.11
CA ASP A 196 -9.52 -27.24 1.71
C ASP A 196 -10.82 -27.54 0.94
N ALA A 197 -11.28 -26.60 0.12
CA ALA A 197 -12.26 -26.86 -0.93
C ALA A 197 -11.52 -27.26 -2.22
N GLU A 198 -12.09 -28.16 -3.03
CA GLU A 198 -11.70 -28.42 -4.43
C GLU A 198 -11.89 -27.17 -5.34
N GLU A 199 -11.79 -25.97 -4.78
CA GLU A 199 -12.00 -24.68 -5.42
C GLU A 199 -10.82 -24.40 -6.34
N VAL A 200 -11.09 -24.47 -7.64
CA VAL A 200 -10.17 -24.08 -8.69
C VAL A 200 -9.77 -22.60 -8.49
N PHE A 201 -8.48 -22.30 -8.63
CA PHE A 201 -8.00 -20.93 -8.60
C PHE A 201 -8.56 -20.16 -9.81
N GLY A 202 -9.60 -19.35 -9.59
CA GLY A 202 -10.28 -18.60 -10.63
C GLY A 202 -10.25 -17.09 -10.46
N LYS A 203 -10.98 -16.39 -11.34
CA LYS A 203 -11.16 -14.93 -11.35
C LYS A 203 -11.64 -14.41 -9.99
N ARG A 204 -12.55 -15.14 -9.34
CA ARG A 204 -13.02 -14.84 -7.99
C ARG A 204 -11.87 -14.76 -6.97
N LYS A 205 -10.90 -15.67 -7.03
CA LYS A 205 -9.78 -15.69 -6.08
C LYS A 205 -8.84 -14.52 -6.33
N VAL A 206 -8.58 -14.17 -7.59
CA VAL A 206 -7.85 -12.94 -7.97
C VAL A 206 -8.56 -11.69 -7.44
N TYR A 207 -9.88 -11.62 -7.57
CA TYR A 207 -10.67 -10.51 -7.02
C TYR A 207 -10.54 -10.41 -5.48
N TYR A 208 -10.59 -11.54 -4.76
CA TYR A 208 -10.43 -11.55 -3.30
C TYR A 208 -9.02 -11.13 -2.86
N LEU A 209 -7.99 -11.54 -3.59
CA LEU A 209 -6.62 -11.09 -3.33
C LEU A 209 -6.50 -9.57 -3.51
N MET A 210 -7.12 -9.02 -4.56
CA MET A 210 -7.20 -7.58 -4.80
C MET A 210 -7.92 -6.84 -3.66
N ASP A 211 -9.09 -7.33 -3.21
CA ASP A 211 -9.84 -6.73 -2.10
C ASP A 211 -9.06 -6.80 -0.77
N THR A 212 -8.36 -7.92 -0.54
CA THR A 212 -7.49 -8.12 0.63
C THR A 212 -6.31 -7.17 0.61
N LYS A 213 -5.65 -7.00 -0.54
CA LYS A 213 -4.60 -6.00 -0.72
C LYS A 213 -5.11 -4.60 -0.40
N GLN A 214 -6.29 -4.24 -0.91
CA GLN A 214 -6.86 -2.91 -0.71
C GLN A 214 -7.23 -2.66 0.76
N SER A 215 -7.89 -3.61 1.42
CA SER A 215 -8.21 -3.51 2.84
C SER A 215 -6.97 -3.47 3.74
N THR A 216 -5.92 -4.23 3.39
CA THR A 216 -4.63 -4.18 4.08
C THR A 216 -3.95 -2.81 3.93
N SER A 217 -4.01 -2.22 2.74
CA SER A 217 -3.48 -0.87 2.50
C SER A 217 -4.20 0.17 3.37
N ARG A 218 -5.53 0.06 3.51
CA ARG A 218 -6.32 0.93 4.40
C ARG A 218 -5.92 0.75 5.88
N LEU A 219 -5.77 -0.50 6.32
CA LEU A 219 -5.36 -0.83 7.68
C LEU A 219 -3.99 -0.22 8.04
N LEU A 220 -3.02 -0.33 7.13
CA LEU A 220 -1.70 0.27 7.29
C LEU A 220 -1.78 1.80 7.26
N ASN A 221 -2.61 2.36 6.38
CA ASN A 221 -2.82 3.81 6.29
C ASN A 221 -3.41 4.38 7.59
N ASP A 222 -4.33 3.67 8.25
CA ASP A 222 -4.87 4.08 9.55
C ASP A 222 -3.78 4.12 10.62
N ALA A 223 -2.87 3.14 10.63
CA ALA A 223 -1.72 3.13 11.53
C ALA A 223 -0.74 4.29 11.24
N MET A 224 -0.50 4.61 9.96
CA MET A 224 0.33 5.76 9.58
C MET A 224 -0.33 7.10 9.95
N TYR A 225 -1.64 7.22 9.77
CA TYR A 225 -2.38 8.40 10.20
C TYR A 225 -2.21 8.66 11.70
N VAL A 226 -2.27 7.59 12.50
CA VAL A 226 -1.99 7.67 13.93
C VAL A 226 -0.53 8.07 14.19
N LEU A 227 0.45 7.52 13.48
CA LEU A 227 1.86 7.94 13.57
C LEU A 227 2.03 9.46 13.35
N PHE A 228 1.42 10.00 12.29
CA PHE A 228 1.56 11.43 11.96
C PHE A 228 0.85 12.35 12.97
N ASN A 229 -0.22 11.87 13.61
CA ASN A 229 -0.94 12.60 14.67
C ASN A 229 -0.32 12.42 16.06
N ASN A 230 0.33 11.29 16.31
CA ASN A 230 1.00 10.96 17.56
C ASN A 230 2.44 11.48 17.63
N GLN A 231 2.79 12.51 16.85
CA GLN A 231 4.10 13.19 16.87
C GLN A 231 4.41 13.95 18.18
N LYS A 232 3.94 13.45 19.31
CA LYS A 232 4.50 13.70 20.64
C LYS A 232 5.97 13.26 20.75
N CYS A 233 6.52 12.57 19.77
CA CYS A 233 7.95 12.28 19.65
C CYS A 233 8.84 13.55 19.71
N CYS A 234 8.27 14.73 19.44
CA CYS A 234 8.91 16.04 19.61
C CYS A 234 8.33 16.81 20.82
N GLN A 235 8.05 16.12 21.94
CA GLN A 235 7.42 16.76 23.11
C GLN A 235 8.30 17.72 23.90
N ASP A 236 9.62 17.67 23.73
CA ASP A 236 10.49 18.79 24.09
C ASP A 236 10.64 19.66 22.83
N LYS A 237 9.60 20.46 22.58
CA LYS A 237 9.46 21.31 21.38
C LYS A 237 10.58 22.34 21.21
N ASP A 238 11.42 22.54 22.22
CA ASP A 238 12.61 23.38 22.13
C ASP A 238 13.88 22.56 21.84
N ASP A 239 13.99 21.29 22.24
CA ASP A 239 15.24 20.53 22.12
C ASP A 239 15.45 19.90 20.73
N CYS A 240 14.41 19.43 20.04
CA CYS A 240 14.60 18.87 18.70
C CYS A 240 14.85 19.95 17.65
N GLU A 241 14.07 21.03 17.66
CA GLU A 241 14.24 22.12 16.69
C GLU A 241 15.52 22.93 16.92
N GLU A 242 15.93 23.16 18.17
CA GLU A 242 17.16 23.90 18.50
C GLU A 242 18.41 23.04 18.22
N LYS A 243 18.40 21.77 18.65
CA LYS A 243 19.56 20.87 18.48
C LYS A 243 19.76 20.46 17.03
N GLU A 244 18.69 20.23 16.26
CA GLU A 244 18.79 19.95 14.83
C GLU A 244 19.05 21.23 14.00
N ARG A 245 18.55 22.42 14.41
CA ARG A 245 19.03 23.70 13.82
C ARG A 245 20.52 23.90 14.04
N MET A 246 20.99 23.68 15.26
CA MET A 246 22.39 23.80 15.63
C MET A 246 23.26 22.81 14.84
N GLU A 247 22.81 21.56 14.64
CA GLU A 247 23.52 20.60 13.77
C GLU A 247 23.52 21.01 12.30
N MET A 248 22.39 21.49 11.75
CA MET A 248 22.35 21.96 10.36
C MET A 248 23.20 23.22 10.15
N GLN A 249 23.20 24.17 11.08
CA GLN A 249 24.09 25.34 11.06
C GLN A 249 25.55 24.92 11.18
N LYS A 250 25.87 23.97 12.06
CA LYS A 250 27.22 23.45 12.23
C LYS A 250 27.72 22.80 10.93
N ASN A 251 26.91 21.96 10.28
CA ASN A 251 27.28 21.33 9.00
C ASN A 251 27.41 22.35 7.86
N LYS A 252 26.52 23.35 7.79
CA LYS A 252 26.63 24.45 6.81
C LYS A 252 27.91 25.27 7.03
N THR A 253 28.26 25.53 8.29
CA THR A 253 29.47 26.28 8.65
C THR A 253 30.73 25.48 8.34
N TRP A 254 30.72 24.17 8.59
CA TRP A 254 31.82 23.25 8.25
C TRP A 254 32.07 23.17 6.74
N ASN A 255 31.01 23.04 5.95
CA ASN A 255 31.13 22.98 4.49
C ASN A 255 31.67 24.31 3.92
N ASN A 256 31.18 25.45 4.42
CA ASN A 256 31.70 26.75 4.03
C ASN A 256 33.18 26.94 4.42
N LEU A 257 33.60 26.41 5.58
CA LEU A 257 35.00 26.44 6.03
C LEU A 257 35.89 25.54 5.16
N LEU A 258 35.42 24.35 4.80
CA LEU A 258 36.09 23.46 3.87
C LEU A 258 36.26 24.12 2.50
N ASP A 259 35.21 24.73 1.96
CA ASP A 259 35.27 25.46 0.69
C ASP A 259 36.25 26.63 0.75
N PHE A 260 36.26 27.39 1.85
CA PHE A 260 37.22 28.49 2.07
C PHE A 260 38.68 28.00 2.14
N LEU A 261 38.94 26.88 2.82
CA LEU A 261 40.27 26.27 2.94
C LEU A 261 40.76 25.63 1.62
N ILE A 262 39.84 25.18 0.77
CA ILE A 262 40.15 24.65 -0.57
C ILE A 262 40.46 25.79 -1.55
N ILE A 263 39.72 26.91 -1.47
CA ILE A 263 39.93 28.09 -2.33
C ILE A 263 41.23 28.84 -1.98
N SER A 264 41.59 28.91 -0.70
CA SER A 264 42.80 29.62 -0.23
C SER A 264 44.12 28.85 -0.40
N ARG A 265 44.08 27.62 -0.97
CA ARG A 265 45.26 26.79 -1.31
C ARG A 265 45.57 26.72 -2.80
N LYS A 266 44.87 27.49 -3.65
CA LYS A 266 45.22 27.71 -5.05
C LYS A 266 45.82 29.10 -5.24
#